data_AF-A0A443SVW2-F1
#
_entry.id   AF-A0A443SVW2-F1
#
_cell.length_a   1.000
_cell.length_b   1.000
_cell.length_c   1.000
_cell.angle_alpha   90.00
_cell.angle_beta   90.00
_cell.angle_gamma   90.00
#
_symmetry.space_group_name_H-M   'P 1'
#
loop_
_entity.id
_entity.type
_entity.pdbx_description
1 polymer ?
#
loop_
_entity_poly.entity_id
_entity_poly.type
_entity_poly.pdbx_seq_one_letter_code
_entity_poly.pdbx_strand_id
1 'polypeptide(L)'
;MNSPDLQSLLEHFTTRINAVWDLIPFVKLCNASYGQNSYAFRKYRPNRFTNFSQLEGSVEENEQEADSMPDLEAITDMIYEMKDMLCFIRQNLKNQKANLELQTERIKERNCHLKQHLCYIKENIPSFLTTKSVEDCQPQNNVKVANPKSKAVEAKPKNVENAKKVVKTTTMKEKTDAKPQPRKQKTNEYTSKTEMKPIKRSHEEIYKNWPSVSFLTTDEFESIPKYMRGRVTYEMINGAVTDFNRAIADKYKLMSTHSSKYSEEELKKYQLYKSQESADTVGELEYQLHVQMNCT
;
A
#
# COMPACT_ATOMS: atom_id res chain seq x y z
N MET A 1 -24.62 3.56 -25.59
CA MET A 1 -25.50 2.71 -24.77
C MET A 1 -25.47 3.26 -23.35
N ASN A 2 -26.35 4.20 -23.04
CA ASN A 2 -26.56 4.65 -21.67
C ASN A 2 -27.56 3.66 -21.07
N SER A 3 -27.06 2.71 -20.28
CA SER A 3 -27.95 1.79 -19.57
C SER A 3 -28.68 2.60 -18.49
N PRO A 4 -30.00 2.80 -18.58
CA PRO A 4 -30.77 3.58 -17.60
C PRO A 4 -30.68 3.01 -16.17
N ASP A 5 -30.20 1.77 -16.05
CA ASP A 5 -30.06 1.03 -14.79
C ASP A 5 -28.95 1.59 -13.89
N LEU A 6 -27.85 2.10 -14.46
CA LEU A 6 -26.76 2.67 -13.67
C LEU A 6 -27.11 4.05 -13.08
N GLN A 7 -27.91 4.85 -13.80
CA GLN A 7 -28.34 6.17 -13.32
C GLN A 7 -29.32 6.03 -12.16
N SER A 8 -30.26 5.08 -12.23
CA SER A 8 -31.16 4.76 -11.12
C SER A 8 -30.40 4.25 -9.90
N LEU A 9 -29.38 3.41 -10.10
CA LEU A 9 -28.54 2.91 -9.02
C LEU A 9 -27.75 4.05 -8.34
N LEU A 10 -27.21 4.99 -9.13
CA LEU A 10 -26.49 6.15 -8.61
C LEU A 10 -27.40 7.12 -7.84
N GLU A 11 -28.62 7.38 -8.34
CA GLU A 11 -29.61 8.18 -7.62
C GLU A 11 -30.02 7.53 -6.30
N HIS A 12 -30.28 6.23 -6.30
CA HIS A 12 -30.61 5.51 -5.07
C HIS A 12 -29.45 5.53 -4.05
N PHE A 13 -28.21 5.48 -4.53
CA PHE A 13 -27.02 5.56 -3.68
C PHE A 13 -26.82 6.96 -3.09
N THR A 14 -27.01 8.03 -3.89
CA THR A 14 -26.90 9.41 -3.40
C THR A 14 -28.03 9.75 -2.43
N THR A 15 -29.26 9.29 -2.65
CA THR A 15 -30.37 9.46 -1.69
C THR A 15 -30.04 8.81 -0.34
N ARG A 16 -29.46 7.61 -0.33
CA ARG A 16 -29.06 6.94 0.91
C ARG A 16 -27.91 7.64 1.64
N ILE A 17 -26.91 8.15 0.90
CA ILE A 17 -25.83 8.93 1.50
C ILE A 17 -26.39 10.20 2.15
N ASN A 18 -27.25 10.95 1.45
CA ASN A 18 -27.81 12.19 1.99
C ASN A 18 -28.63 11.94 3.26
N ALA A 19 -29.40 10.85 3.34
CA ALA A 19 -30.12 10.46 4.55
C ALA A 19 -29.20 10.17 5.74
N VAL A 20 -28.00 9.64 5.51
CA VAL A 20 -26.98 9.45 6.57
C VAL A 20 -26.38 10.78 7.02
N TRP A 21 -26.17 11.72 6.08
CA TRP A 21 -25.68 13.06 6.41
C TRP A 21 -26.70 13.88 7.21
N ASP A 22 -27.99 13.68 6.98
CA ASP A 22 -29.07 14.32 7.75
C ASP A 22 -29.18 13.81 9.20
N LEU A 23 -28.55 12.67 9.53
CA LEU A 23 -28.44 12.16 10.90
C LEU A 23 -27.25 12.75 11.68
N ILE A 24 -26.28 13.37 11.00
CA ILE A 24 -25.10 13.97 11.63
C ILE A 24 -25.45 15.11 12.62
N PRO A 25 -26.41 16.00 12.33
CA PRO A 25 -26.89 16.99 13.30
C PRO A 25 -27.50 16.37 14.56
N PHE A 26 -28.22 15.25 14.43
CA PHE A 26 -28.80 14.52 15.56
C PHE A 26 -27.72 13.91 16.46
N VAL A 27 -26.69 13.30 15.86
CA VAL A 27 -25.54 12.77 16.61
C VAL A 27 -24.76 13.90 17.31
N LYS A 28 -24.65 15.08 16.68
CA LYS A 28 -24.07 16.28 17.31
C LYS A 28 -24.92 16.83 18.47
N LEU A 29 -26.25 16.81 18.36
CA LEU A 29 -27.15 17.23 19.44
C LEU A 29 -27.10 16.26 20.63
N CYS A 30 -27.08 14.95 20.38
CA CYS A 30 -26.92 13.96 21.43
C CYS A 30 -25.59 14.11 22.16
N ASN A 31 -24.48 14.36 21.44
CA ASN A 31 -23.18 14.60 22.08
C ASN A 31 -23.10 15.94 22.84
N ALA A 32 -23.82 16.97 22.40
CA ALA A 32 -23.88 18.25 23.13
C ALA A 32 -24.65 18.13 24.45
N SER A 33 -25.68 17.27 24.51
CA SER A 33 -26.46 17.04 25.74
C SER A 33 -25.70 16.23 26.79
N TYR A 34 -24.79 15.32 26.36
CA TYR A 34 -23.91 14.57 27.27
C TYR A 34 -22.64 15.33 27.71
N GLY A 35 -22.29 16.43 27.04
CA GLY A 35 -21.03 17.16 27.28
C GLY A 35 -21.05 18.25 28.36
N GLN A 36 -22.23 18.71 28.80
CA GLN A 36 -22.35 19.89 29.70
C GLN A 36 -22.47 19.54 31.20
N ASN A 37 -22.65 18.26 31.58
CA ASN A 37 -22.82 17.86 32.99
C ASN A 37 -21.56 17.33 33.68
N SER A 38 -20.35 17.53 33.12
CA SER A 38 -19.11 16.93 33.70
C SER A 38 -18.28 17.83 34.62
N TYR A 39 -18.69 19.09 34.88
CA TYR A 39 -17.92 20.01 35.75
C TYR A 39 -18.64 20.49 37.02
N ALA A 40 -19.84 19.99 37.34
CA ALA A 40 -20.58 20.38 38.56
C ALA A 40 -20.65 19.29 39.66
N PHE A 41 -19.91 18.19 39.55
CA PHE A 41 -19.82 17.14 40.59
C PHE A 41 -18.46 17.16 41.32
N ARG A 42 -18.10 18.32 41.91
CA ARG A 42 -17.12 18.39 43.00
C ARG A 42 -17.73 19.19 44.15
N LYS A 43 -18.59 18.55 44.93
CA LYS A 43 -18.90 18.84 46.35
C LYS A 43 -20.10 18.00 46.82
N TYR A 44 -20.02 16.67 46.67
CA TYR A 44 -20.78 15.79 47.56
C TYR A 44 -19.78 15.23 48.58
N ARG A 45 -19.73 15.88 49.76
CA ARG A 45 -19.25 15.24 50.97
C ARG A 45 -20.29 14.17 51.32
N PRO A 46 -19.94 12.89 51.52
CA PRO A 46 -20.85 11.97 52.17
C PRO A 46 -20.96 12.43 53.63
N ASN A 47 -22.11 13.01 53.93
CA ASN A 47 -22.49 13.37 55.28
C ASN A 47 -22.78 12.06 56.03
N ARG A 48 -22.18 11.92 57.22
CA ARG A 48 -22.55 11.03 58.32
C ARG A 48 -23.94 10.39 58.16
N PHE A 49 -23.97 9.09 57.91
CA PHE A 49 -25.00 8.24 58.47
C PHE A 49 -24.44 7.60 59.74
N THR A 50 -24.79 8.22 60.86
CA THR A 50 -24.79 7.59 62.17
C THR A 50 -25.99 6.66 62.28
N ASN A 51 -25.74 5.52 62.93
CA ASN A 51 -26.70 4.62 63.60
C ASN A 51 -27.45 3.63 62.70
N PHE A 52 -26.76 2.53 62.40
CA PHE A 52 -27.40 1.22 62.24
C PHE A 52 -26.88 0.33 63.38
N SER A 53 -27.42 0.58 64.58
CA SER A 53 -27.25 -0.32 65.73
C SER A 53 -28.52 -1.14 65.85
N GLN A 54 -28.35 -2.44 66.10
CA GLN A 54 -29.38 -3.43 66.44
C GLN A 54 -30.05 -4.15 65.27
N LEU A 55 -29.28 -5.08 64.68
CA LEU A 55 -29.79 -6.40 64.33
C LEU A 55 -28.71 -7.42 64.74
N GLU A 56 -28.67 -7.72 66.04
CA GLU A 56 -28.01 -8.91 66.56
C GLU A 56 -28.91 -10.10 66.25
N GLY A 57 -28.65 -10.76 65.12
CA GLY A 57 -29.13 -12.08 64.81
C GLY A 57 -27.94 -13.04 64.85
N SER A 58 -27.87 -13.84 65.90
CA SER A 58 -26.95 -14.96 66.06
C SER A 58 -27.09 -15.94 64.90
N VAL A 59 -26.17 -15.86 63.94
CA VAL A 59 -25.98 -16.88 62.90
C VAL A 59 -24.69 -17.60 63.24
N GLU A 60 -24.85 -18.89 63.49
CA GLU A 60 -23.82 -19.84 63.88
C GLU A 60 -22.67 -19.89 62.85
N GLU A 61 -21.48 -20.03 63.43
CA GLU A 61 -20.18 -20.11 62.80
C GLU A 61 -20.13 -21.24 61.74
N ASN A 62 -19.99 -20.85 60.47
CA ASN A 62 -19.38 -21.68 59.45
C ASN A 62 -18.13 -20.94 58.95
N GLU A 63 -17.07 -21.02 59.76
CA GLU A 63 -15.73 -20.55 59.42
C GLU A 63 -15.03 -21.56 58.51
N GLN A 64 -15.39 -21.60 57.23
CA GLN A 64 -14.53 -22.19 56.21
C GLN A 64 -14.99 -21.72 54.82
N GLU A 65 -14.04 -21.21 54.03
CA GLU A 65 -14.18 -20.63 52.68
C GLU A 65 -14.35 -19.10 52.55
N ALA A 66 -13.70 -18.32 53.42
CA ALA A 66 -13.51 -16.86 53.20
C ALA A 66 -12.17 -16.51 52.51
N ASP A 67 -11.54 -17.47 51.82
CA ASP A 67 -10.19 -17.33 51.26
C ASP A 67 -10.18 -17.42 49.73
N SER A 68 -10.88 -16.49 49.05
CA SER A 68 -10.60 -16.17 47.64
C SER A 68 -11.36 -14.95 47.11
N MET A 69 -11.56 -13.89 47.90
CA MET A 69 -11.92 -12.61 47.28
C MET A 69 -10.64 -11.92 46.80
N PRO A 70 -10.54 -11.54 45.52
CA PRO A 70 -9.40 -10.76 45.06
C PRO A 70 -9.31 -9.48 45.88
N ASP A 71 -8.10 -9.21 46.36
CA ASP A 71 -7.79 -8.03 47.14
C ASP A 71 -8.28 -6.78 46.39
N LEU A 72 -9.00 -5.92 47.11
CA LEU A 72 -9.60 -4.72 46.54
C LEU A 72 -8.52 -3.81 45.94
N GLU A 73 -7.30 -3.88 46.49
CA GLU A 73 -6.11 -3.18 46.00
C GLU A 73 -5.70 -3.65 44.59
N ALA A 74 -5.73 -4.96 44.32
CA ALA A 74 -5.44 -5.52 43.00
C ALA A 74 -6.47 -5.11 41.94
N ILE A 75 -7.74 -4.97 42.33
CA ILE A 75 -8.78 -4.46 41.43
C ILE A 75 -8.53 -2.98 41.09
N THR A 76 -8.13 -2.18 42.07
CA THR A 76 -7.82 -0.77 41.82
C THR A 76 -6.63 -0.60 40.87
N ASP A 77 -5.59 -1.43 41.01
CA ASP A 77 -4.42 -1.40 40.12
C ASP A 77 -4.80 -1.76 38.67
N MET A 78 -5.59 -2.81 38.46
CA MET A 78 -6.10 -3.17 37.13
C MET A 78 -6.92 -2.03 36.48
N ILE A 79 -7.72 -1.31 37.28
CA ILE A 79 -8.48 -0.15 36.78
C ILE A 79 -7.54 0.97 36.31
N TYR A 80 -6.43 1.22 37.02
CA TYR A 80 -5.44 2.21 36.61
C TYR A 80 -4.69 1.79 35.35
N GLU A 81 -4.26 0.52 35.26
CA GLU A 81 -3.62 -0.01 34.05
C GLU A 81 -4.54 0.08 32.82
N MET A 82 -5.81 -0.30 32.97
CA MET A 82 -6.81 -0.14 31.91
C MET A 82 -6.99 1.33 31.50
N LYS A 83 -6.97 2.25 32.46
CA LYS A 83 -7.09 3.68 32.18
C LYS A 83 -5.89 4.20 31.38
N ASP A 84 -4.69 3.74 31.70
CA ASP A 84 -3.46 4.10 30.99
C ASP A 84 -3.44 3.53 29.57
N MET A 85 -3.85 2.27 29.39
CA MET A 85 -4.03 1.67 28.07
C MET A 85 -5.04 2.45 27.23
N LEU A 86 -6.19 2.84 27.80
CA LEU A 86 -7.19 3.65 27.09
C LEU A 86 -6.65 5.04 26.73
N CYS A 87 -5.82 5.64 27.58
CA CYS A 87 -5.16 6.91 27.29
C CYS A 87 -4.21 6.77 26.09
N PHE A 88 -3.38 5.72 26.09
CA PHE A 88 -2.46 5.41 25.01
C PHE A 88 -3.19 5.19 23.67
N ILE A 89 -4.27 4.40 23.67
CA ILE A 89 -5.09 4.15 22.48
C ILE A 89 -5.67 5.46 21.92
N ARG A 90 -6.21 6.32 22.79
CA ARG A 90 -6.74 7.64 22.37
C ARG A 90 -5.67 8.51 21.73
N GLN A 91 -4.46 8.52 22.29
CA GLN A 91 -3.35 9.30 21.73
C GLN A 91 -2.93 8.75 20.36
N ASN A 92 -2.87 7.44 20.19
CA ASN A 92 -2.57 6.81 18.90
C ASN A 92 -3.62 7.14 17.84
N LEU A 93 -4.91 7.06 18.18
CA LEU A 93 -6.00 7.46 17.28
C LEU A 93 -5.91 8.94 16.89
N LYS A 94 -5.54 9.82 17.83
CA LYS A 94 -5.31 11.23 17.55
C LYS A 94 -4.15 11.46 16.57
N ASN A 95 -3.04 10.73 16.75
CA ASN A 95 -1.89 10.80 15.86
C ASN A 95 -2.23 10.28 14.45
N GLN A 96 -2.94 9.14 14.35
CA GLN A 96 -3.39 8.59 13.07
C GLN A 96 -4.32 9.55 12.33
N LYS A 97 -5.26 10.18 13.04
CA LYS A 97 -6.15 11.20 12.48
C LYS A 97 -5.36 12.38 11.89
N ALA A 98 -4.40 12.92 12.65
CA ALA A 98 -3.57 14.03 12.19
C ALA A 98 -2.74 13.68 10.94
N ASN A 99 -2.22 12.45 10.86
CA ASN A 99 -1.49 11.97 9.69
C ASN A 99 -2.40 11.89 8.44
N LEU A 100 -3.62 11.35 8.59
CA LEU A 100 -4.59 11.29 7.48
C LEU A 100 -5.01 12.68 7.00
N GLU A 101 -5.19 13.64 7.91
CA GLU A 101 -5.45 15.04 7.56
C GLU A 101 -4.30 15.63 6.74
N LEU A 102 -3.05 15.39 7.15
CA LEU A 102 -1.87 15.84 6.39
C LEU A 102 -1.79 15.23 4.99
N GLN A 103 -2.09 13.93 4.84
CA GLN A 103 -2.13 13.27 3.53
C GLN A 103 -3.23 13.84 2.63
N THR A 104 -4.39 14.13 3.21
CA THR A 104 -5.51 14.76 2.51
C THR A 104 -5.12 16.12 1.94
N GLU A 105 -4.44 16.95 2.73
CA GLU A 105 -3.95 18.26 2.27
C GLU A 105 -2.91 18.14 1.16
N ARG A 106 -1.93 17.22 1.28
CA ARG A 106 -0.94 16.98 0.20
C ARG A 106 -1.59 16.56 -1.12
N ILE A 107 -2.65 15.76 -1.07
CA ILE A 107 -3.40 15.34 -2.27
C ILE A 107 -4.18 16.53 -2.86
N LYS A 108 -4.78 17.38 -2.02
CA LYS A 108 -5.46 18.61 -2.48
C LYS A 108 -4.48 19.56 -3.17
N GLU A 109 -3.30 19.77 -2.61
CA GLU A 109 -2.25 20.61 -3.21
C GLU A 109 -1.84 20.10 -4.59
N ARG A 110 -1.55 18.80 -4.73
CA ARG A 110 -1.20 18.21 -6.05
C ARG A 110 -2.33 18.36 -7.06
N ASN A 111 -3.58 18.15 -6.63
CA ASN A 111 -4.74 18.34 -7.51
C ASN A 111 -4.91 19.82 -7.92
N CYS A 112 -4.61 20.77 -7.02
CA CYS A 112 -4.61 22.19 -7.34
C CYS A 112 -3.57 22.51 -8.41
N HIS A 113 -2.34 22.01 -8.24
CA HIS A 113 -1.26 22.20 -9.21
C HIS A 113 -1.60 21.58 -10.58
N LEU A 114 -2.18 20.37 -10.60
CA LEU A 114 -2.64 19.74 -11.84
C LEU A 114 -3.73 20.57 -12.53
N LYS A 115 -4.70 21.10 -11.77
CA LYS A 115 -5.73 21.99 -12.33
C LYS A 115 -5.13 23.27 -12.91
N GLN A 116 -4.18 23.88 -12.22
CA GLN A 116 -3.48 25.07 -12.71
C GLN A 116 -2.74 24.77 -14.02
N HIS A 117 -2.05 23.63 -14.10
CA HIS A 117 -1.36 23.20 -15.31
C HIS A 117 -2.34 22.93 -16.48
N LEU A 118 -3.50 22.34 -16.20
CA LEU A 118 -4.55 22.15 -17.21
C LEU A 118 -5.13 23.48 -17.70
N CYS A 119 -5.34 24.46 -16.83
CA CYS A 119 -5.75 25.81 -17.22
C CYS A 119 -4.68 26.48 -18.11
N TYR A 120 -3.41 26.40 -17.71
CA TYR A 120 -2.29 26.92 -18.51
C TYR A 120 -2.25 26.28 -19.90
N ILE A 121 -2.33 24.94 -19.99
CA ILE A 121 -2.39 24.25 -21.28
C ILE A 121 -3.56 24.79 -22.09
N LYS A 122 -4.77 24.82 -21.52
CA LYS A 122 -6.00 25.29 -22.20
C LYS A 122 -5.84 26.69 -22.80
N GLU A 123 -5.23 27.60 -22.06
CA GLU A 123 -4.99 28.98 -22.50
C GLU A 123 -3.90 29.10 -23.58
N ASN A 124 -2.96 28.16 -23.61
CA ASN A 124 -1.83 28.16 -24.53
C ASN A 124 -1.99 27.16 -25.70
N ILE A 125 -3.14 26.49 -25.83
CA ILE A 125 -3.41 25.66 -27.01
C ILE A 125 -3.53 26.58 -28.23
N PRO A 126 -2.72 26.41 -29.27
CA PRO A 126 -2.88 27.17 -30.50
C PRO A 126 -4.29 26.97 -31.08
N SER A 127 -4.94 28.06 -31.47
CA SER A 127 -6.32 28.08 -31.96
C SER A 127 -6.58 27.18 -33.19
N PHE A 128 -5.55 26.73 -33.89
CA PHE A 128 -5.68 25.78 -35.01
C PHE A 128 -5.91 24.32 -34.56
N LEU A 129 -5.64 23.97 -33.30
CA LEU A 129 -5.88 22.65 -32.73
C LEU A 129 -7.23 22.52 -32.04
N THR A 130 -7.85 23.64 -31.66
CA THR A 130 -9.24 23.66 -31.18
C THR A 130 -10.14 23.45 -32.38
N THR A 131 -10.36 22.18 -32.74
CA THR A 131 -11.37 21.80 -33.73
C THR A 131 -12.69 22.42 -33.30
N LYS A 132 -13.27 23.25 -34.17
CA LYS A 132 -14.61 23.84 -34.02
C LYS A 132 -15.55 22.81 -33.40
N SER A 133 -16.23 23.19 -32.33
CA SER A 133 -17.13 22.31 -31.60
C SER A 133 -18.03 21.56 -32.59
N VAL A 134 -18.01 20.23 -32.51
CA VAL A 134 -19.02 19.38 -33.11
C VAL A 134 -20.27 19.52 -32.24
N GLU A 135 -20.87 20.71 -32.20
CA GLU A 135 -22.15 20.95 -31.53
C GLU A 135 -23.35 20.76 -32.47
N ASP A 136 -23.11 20.56 -33.78
CA ASP A 136 -24.18 20.44 -34.80
C ASP A 136 -24.20 19.10 -35.58
N CYS A 137 -23.70 18.00 -35.01
CA CYS A 137 -23.99 16.67 -35.56
C CYS A 137 -25.11 16.01 -34.78
N GLN A 138 -26.36 16.35 -35.14
CA GLN A 138 -27.51 15.54 -34.75
C GLN A 138 -27.33 14.10 -35.25
N PRO A 139 -27.43 13.09 -34.39
CA PRO A 139 -27.42 11.70 -34.84
C PRO A 139 -28.75 11.39 -35.54
N GLN A 140 -28.74 11.33 -36.87
CA GLN A 140 -29.80 10.66 -37.62
C GLN A 140 -29.69 9.14 -37.40
N ASN A 141 -30.15 8.68 -36.23
CA ASN A 141 -30.41 7.27 -35.97
C ASN A 141 -31.73 6.88 -36.62
N ASN A 142 -31.66 6.50 -37.89
CA ASN A 142 -32.74 5.79 -38.57
C ASN A 142 -32.20 4.46 -39.13
N VAL A 143 -31.85 3.53 -38.23
CA VAL A 143 -31.64 2.13 -38.60
C VAL A 143 -32.68 1.30 -37.86
N LYS A 144 -33.71 0.89 -38.60
CA LYS A 144 -34.67 -0.13 -38.19
C LYS A 144 -33.90 -1.42 -37.89
N VAL A 145 -33.82 -1.78 -36.62
CA VAL A 145 -33.32 -3.09 -36.17
C VAL A 145 -34.39 -4.13 -36.50
N ALA A 146 -34.23 -4.80 -37.64
CA ALA A 146 -34.89 -6.06 -37.91
C ALA A 146 -34.14 -7.16 -37.16
N ASN A 147 -34.85 -7.81 -36.24
CA ASN A 147 -34.47 -9.02 -35.54
C ASN A 147 -34.30 -10.20 -36.54
N PRO A 148 -33.28 -11.05 -36.39
CA PRO A 148 -33.48 -12.46 -36.71
C PRO A 148 -33.02 -13.40 -35.60
N LYS A 149 -33.95 -14.27 -35.21
CA LYS A 149 -33.73 -15.52 -34.48
C LYS A 149 -32.91 -16.50 -35.32
N SER A 150 -32.25 -17.43 -34.62
CA SER A 150 -31.75 -18.76 -35.06
C SER A 150 -30.58 -18.76 -36.06
N LYS A 151 -29.60 -19.67 -36.08
CA LYS A 151 -29.51 -21.08 -35.62
C LYS A 151 -28.01 -21.49 -35.58
N ALA A 152 -27.72 -22.54 -34.83
CA ALA A 152 -26.43 -23.25 -34.77
C ALA A 152 -25.98 -23.79 -36.14
N VAL A 153 -24.67 -23.73 -36.45
CA VAL A 153 -23.90 -24.76 -37.19
C VAL A 153 -22.42 -24.69 -36.79
N GLU A 154 -21.92 -25.89 -36.54
CA GLU A 154 -20.57 -26.36 -36.22
C GLU A 154 -19.61 -26.27 -37.42
N ALA A 155 -18.40 -25.70 -37.28
CA ALA A 155 -17.30 -25.92 -38.22
C ALA A 155 -15.91 -25.54 -37.67
N LYS A 156 -14.97 -26.48 -37.84
CA LYS A 156 -13.54 -26.50 -37.50
C LYS A 156 -12.72 -25.28 -38.00
N PRO A 157 -11.63 -24.89 -37.33
CA PRO A 157 -10.59 -24.06 -37.97
C PRO A 157 -9.54 -24.93 -38.67
N LYS A 158 -9.35 -24.66 -39.97
CA LYS A 158 -8.18 -25.09 -40.75
C LYS A 158 -7.04 -24.09 -40.55
N ASN A 159 -5.87 -24.67 -40.31
CA ASN A 159 -4.52 -24.18 -40.48
C ASN A 159 -4.32 -23.28 -41.73
N VAL A 160 -3.75 -22.08 -41.59
CA VAL A 160 -2.91 -21.40 -42.61
C VAL A 160 -1.86 -20.51 -41.91
N GLU A 161 -0.67 -21.08 -41.86
CA GLU A 161 0.66 -20.46 -42.00
C GLU A 161 0.68 -19.22 -42.93
N ASN A 162 1.27 -18.10 -42.49
CA ASN A 162 1.88 -17.19 -43.47
C ASN A 162 3.01 -16.33 -42.91
N ALA A 163 4.03 -16.25 -43.75
CA ALA A 163 5.39 -15.85 -43.47
C ALA A 163 5.68 -14.36 -43.77
N LYS A 164 6.75 -13.88 -43.13
CA LYS A 164 7.80 -12.95 -43.60
C LYS A 164 7.41 -11.62 -44.28
N LYS A 165 8.00 -10.53 -43.75
CA LYS A 165 8.72 -9.44 -44.46
C LYS A 165 9.36 -8.56 -43.37
N VAL A 166 10.68 -8.53 -43.12
CA VAL A 166 11.82 -8.06 -43.94
C VAL A 166 11.60 -6.66 -44.51
N VAL A 167 12.12 -5.63 -43.82
CA VAL A 167 12.66 -4.40 -44.43
C VAL A 167 13.81 -3.86 -43.57
N LYS A 168 15.05 -4.02 -44.06
CA LYS A 168 16.20 -3.12 -43.83
C LYS A 168 16.07 -1.95 -44.82
N THR A 169 16.59 -0.76 -44.50
CA THR A 169 17.36 0.20 -45.35
C THR A 169 17.41 1.56 -44.63
N THR A 170 18.55 2.05 -44.08
CA THR A 170 19.73 2.74 -44.68
C THR A 170 19.63 4.28 -44.68
N THR A 171 20.62 4.86 -43.98
CA THR A 171 21.25 6.21 -43.95
C THR A 171 20.91 7.31 -44.97
N MET A 172 20.99 8.57 -44.49
CA MET A 172 21.46 9.77 -45.21
C MET A 172 22.45 10.57 -44.34
N LYS A 173 23.49 11.14 -44.98
CA LYS A 173 24.63 11.92 -44.45
C LYS A 173 24.44 13.41 -44.74
N GLU A 174 25.00 14.30 -43.89
CA GLU A 174 25.43 15.66 -44.24
C GLU A 174 26.47 16.15 -43.20
N LYS A 175 27.79 16.10 -43.47
CA LYS A 175 28.72 17.15 -43.97
C LYS A 175 28.88 18.40 -43.09
N THR A 176 30.06 18.56 -42.48
CA THR A 176 30.93 19.76 -42.58
C THR A 176 32.31 19.52 -41.94
N ASP A 177 33.27 20.34 -42.36
CA ASP A 177 34.70 20.08 -42.53
C ASP A 177 35.64 20.33 -41.33
N ALA A 178 36.73 19.56 -41.20
CA ALA A 178 38.13 20.04 -41.00
C ALA A 178 39.14 18.88 -40.72
N LYS A 179 40.32 18.97 -41.36
CA LYS A 179 41.50 18.06 -41.40
C LYS A 179 42.51 18.42 -40.24
N PRO A 180 43.66 17.72 -39.98
CA PRO A 180 43.85 16.27 -39.72
C PRO A 180 45.05 15.81 -38.82
N GLN A 181 45.11 14.47 -38.62
CA GLN A 181 46.29 13.57 -38.45
C GLN A 181 47.01 13.44 -37.08
N PRO A 182 47.75 12.33 -36.79
CA PRO A 182 47.59 10.90 -37.18
C PRO A 182 47.94 9.87 -36.05
N ARG A 183 48.00 8.57 -36.42
CA ARG A 183 48.80 7.44 -35.82
C ARG A 183 48.19 6.69 -34.60
N LYS A 184 48.16 5.35 -34.47
CA LYS A 184 48.65 4.16 -35.21
C LYS A 184 47.72 2.96 -34.91
N GLN A 185 47.57 2.07 -35.89
CA GLN A 185 47.07 0.71 -35.72
C GLN A 185 48.12 -0.18 -35.01
N LYS A 186 47.67 -1.19 -34.26
CA LYS A 186 48.29 -2.52 -34.25
C LYS A 186 47.34 -3.58 -33.67
N THR A 187 47.00 -4.51 -34.54
CA THR A 187 46.49 -5.87 -34.30
C THR A 187 47.50 -6.68 -33.49
N ASN A 188 47.04 -7.68 -32.73
CA ASN A 188 47.59 -9.05 -32.74
C ASN A 188 46.74 -10.01 -31.89
N GLU A 189 46.26 -11.08 -32.53
CA GLU A 189 45.96 -12.36 -31.90
C GLU A 189 47.25 -13.04 -31.44
N TYR A 190 47.25 -13.63 -30.24
CA TYR A 190 47.78 -14.99 -30.02
C TYR A 190 47.33 -15.53 -28.65
N THR A 191 46.70 -16.71 -28.70
CA THR A 191 46.36 -17.61 -27.60
C THR A 191 47.58 -17.97 -26.73
N SER A 192 47.41 -18.00 -25.41
CA SER A 192 47.99 -19.02 -24.51
C SER A 192 47.38 -18.96 -23.11
N LYS A 193 47.13 -20.17 -22.61
CA LYS A 193 46.56 -20.56 -21.32
C LYS A 193 47.21 -19.86 -20.12
N THR A 194 46.38 -19.29 -19.26
CA THR A 194 46.71 -19.13 -17.83
C THR A 194 45.54 -19.69 -17.02
N GLU A 195 45.83 -20.73 -16.26
CA GLU A 195 44.95 -21.38 -15.31
C GLU A 195 44.38 -20.36 -14.33
N MET A 196 43.09 -20.04 -14.47
CA MET A 196 42.35 -19.34 -13.43
C MET A 196 41.89 -20.38 -12.41
N LYS A 197 42.51 -20.32 -11.23
CA LYS A 197 42.02 -20.99 -10.02
C LYS A 197 40.54 -20.64 -9.79
N PRO A 198 39.68 -21.61 -9.45
CA PRO A 198 38.26 -21.35 -9.28
C PRO A 198 38.05 -20.67 -7.93
N ILE A 199 37.82 -19.36 -7.91
CA ILE A 199 37.17 -18.70 -6.77
C ILE A 199 35.70 -18.52 -7.13
N LYS A 200 35.02 -19.65 -7.34
CA LYS A 200 33.57 -19.75 -7.09
C LYS A 200 33.43 -20.16 -5.63
N ARG A 201 33.55 -19.20 -4.71
CA ARG A 201 32.77 -19.33 -3.47
C ARG A 201 31.36 -19.00 -3.91
N SER A 202 30.52 -20.03 -4.02
CA SER A 202 29.13 -19.94 -4.43
C SER A 202 28.48 -18.79 -3.65
N HIS A 203 27.77 -17.93 -4.37
CA HIS A 203 27.00 -16.85 -3.77
C HIS A 203 26.05 -17.41 -2.69
N GLU A 204 25.68 -18.70 -2.76
CA GLU A 204 24.85 -19.42 -1.78
C GLU A 204 25.42 -19.51 -0.35
N GLU A 205 26.73 -19.47 -0.11
CA GLU A 205 27.27 -19.75 1.24
C GLU A 205 27.11 -18.59 2.24
N ILE A 206 26.95 -17.35 1.76
CA ILE A 206 26.85 -16.16 2.63
C ILE A 206 25.43 -15.98 3.19
N TYR A 207 24.41 -16.58 2.56
CA TYR A 207 23.00 -16.44 2.95
C TYR A 207 22.57 -17.41 4.05
N LYS A 208 23.46 -18.27 4.55
CA LYS A 208 23.10 -19.41 5.40
C LYS A 208 22.53 -19.02 6.78
N ASN A 209 22.70 -17.76 7.18
CA ASN A 209 22.24 -17.25 8.48
C ASN A 209 21.18 -16.14 8.37
N TRP A 210 20.75 -15.78 7.17
CA TRP A 210 19.71 -14.77 6.99
C TRP A 210 18.39 -15.44 6.63
N PRO A 211 17.27 -14.95 7.18
CA PRO A 211 15.96 -15.45 6.81
C PRO A 211 15.74 -15.22 5.31
N SER A 212 15.26 -16.24 4.61
CA SER A 212 14.98 -16.17 3.17
C SER A 212 13.64 -16.81 2.88
N VAL A 213 12.97 -16.31 1.84
CA VAL A 213 11.72 -16.86 1.34
C VAL A 213 12.03 -18.03 0.42
N SER A 214 11.40 -19.18 0.65
CA SER A 214 11.52 -20.36 -0.21
C SER A 214 10.93 -20.10 -1.59
N PHE A 215 11.53 -20.71 -2.62
CA PHE A 215 10.97 -20.69 -3.97
C PHE A 215 9.65 -21.44 -4.02
N LEU A 216 8.74 -20.94 -4.87
CA LEU A 216 7.47 -21.60 -5.12
C LEU A 216 7.71 -22.85 -5.96
N THR A 217 7.06 -23.96 -5.62
CA THR A 217 7.05 -25.18 -6.44
C THR A 217 5.98 -25.13 -7.54
N THR A 218 6.09 -25.98 -8.55
CA THR A 218 5.09 -26.07 -9.64
C THR A 218 3.71 -26.41 -9.09
N ASP A 219 3.65 -27.31 -8.11
CA ASP A 219 2.40 -27.80 -7.53
C ASP A 219 1.71 -26.69 -6.74
N GLU A 220 2.47 -25.93 -5.94
CA GLU A 220 1.97 -24.75 -5.23
C GLU A 220 1.48 -23.68 -6.21
N PHE A 221 2.22 -23.44 -7.30
CA PHE A 221 1.81 -22.48 -8.32
C PHE A 221 0.52 -22.89 -9.03
N GLU A 222 0.36 -24.19 -9.33
CA GLU A 222 -0.84 -24.73 -9.96
C GLU A 222 -2.06 -24.66 -9.04
N SER A 223 -1.86 -24.79 -7.72
CA SER A 223 -2.91 -24.65 -6.70
C SER A 223 -3.50 -23.23 -6.63
N ILE A 224 -2.74 -22.20 -7.04
CA ILE A 224 -3.21 -20.80 -7.02
C ILE A 224 -4.33 -20.63 -8.05
N PRO A 225 -5.52 -20.16 -7.64
CA PRO A 225 -6.64 -19.96 -8.56
C PRO A 225 -6.30 -19.03 -9.73
N LYS A 226 -6.81 -19.37 -10.92
CA LYS A 226 -6.49 -18.65 -12.18
C LYS A 226 -6.77 -17.15 -12.11
N TYR A 227 -7.81 -16.73 -11.40
CA TYR A 227 -8.17 -15.31 -11.24
C TYR A 227 -7.16 -14.53 -10.39
N MET A 228 -6.44 -15.19 -9.46
CA MET A 228 -5.37 -14.59 -8.67
C MET A 228 -4.05 -14.55 -9.44
N ARG A 229 -3.77 -15.62 -10.20
CA ARG A 229 -2.57 -15.74 -11.03
C ARG A 229 -2.54 -14.70 -12.16
N GLY A 230 -3.68 -14.40 -12.77
CA GLY A 230 -3.78 -13.44 -13.86
C GLY A 230 -2.87 -13.82 -15.04
N ARG A 231 -1.91 -12.94 -15.38
CA ARG A 231 -0.89 -13.16 -16.43
C ARG A 231 0.49 -13.50 -15.85
N VAL A 232 0.60 -13.70 -14.54
CA VAL A 232 1.87 -13.95 -13.87
C VAL A 232 2.31 -15.39 -14.15
N THR A 233 3.54 -15.55 -14.64
CA THR A 233 4.14 -16.86 -14.87
C THR A 233 4.91 -17.34 -13.63
N TYR A 234 5.13 -18.65 -13.54
CA TYR A 234 5.93 -19.27 -12.48
C TYR A 234 7.31 -18.61 -12.35
N GLU A 235 7.97 -18.38 -13.49
CA GLU A 235 9.28 -17.73 -13.57
C GLU A 235 9.25 -16.30 -13.04
N MET A 236 8.18 -15.54 -13.28
CA MET A 236 8.04 -14.17 -12.77
C MET A 236 7.95 -14.14 -11.25
N ILE A 237 7.22 -15.07 -10.64
CA ILE A 237 7.10 -15.13 -9.17
C ILE A 237 8.44 -15.50 -8.55
N ASN A 238 9.08 -16.57 -9.04
CA ASN A 238 10.37 -17.00 -8.49
C ASN A 238 11.49 -16.00 -8.79
N GLY A 239 11.41 -15.27 -9.90
CA GLY A 239 12.28 -14.12 -10.16
C GLY A 239 12.10 -13.02 -9.11
N ALA A 240 10.85 -12.65 -8.79
CA ALA A 240 10.56 -11.69 -7.74
C ALA A 240 11.03 -12.17 -6.35
N VAL A 241 10.87 -13.46 -6.02
CA VAL A 241 11.40 -14.06 -4.78
C VAL A 241 12.93 -13.97 -4.73
N THR A 242 13.62 -14.19 -5.85
CA THR A 242 15.07 -14.03 -5.94
C THR A 242 15.51 -12.60 -5.63
N ASP A 243 14.87 -11.62 -6.28
CA ASP A 243 15.17 -10.20 -6.07
C ASP A 243 14.85 -9.76 -4.64
N PHE A 244 13.77 -10.29 -4.07
CA PHE A 244 13.39 -10.06 -2.68
C PHE A 244 14.46 -10.61 -1.73
N ASN A 245 14.84 -11.88 -1.84
CA ASN A 245 15.88 -12.50 -1.01
C ASN A 245 17.23 -11.78 -1.15
N ARG A 246 17.56 -11.25 -2.33
CA ARG A 246 18.75 -10.40 -2.52
C ARG A 246 18.64 -9.11 -1.72
N ALA A 247 17.52 -8.41 -1.79
CA ALA A 247 17.28 -7.18 -1.03
C ALA A 247 17.31 -7.43 0.49
N ILE A 248 16.76 -8.56 0.95
CA ILE A 248 16.86 -9.01 2.34
C ILE A 248 18.33 -9.11 2.74
N ALA A 249 19.10 -9.89 2.00
CA ALA A 249 20.49 -10.12 2.33
C ALA A 249 21.30 -8.83 2.35
N ASP A 250 21.07 -7.93 1.39
CA ASP A 250 21.75 -6.64 1.34
C ASP A 250 21.39 -5.76 2.56
N LYS A 251 20.10 -5.71 2.96
CA LYS A 251 19.66 -5.00 4.18
C LYS A 251 20.35 -5.56 5.42
N TYR A 252 20.30 -6.88 5.63
CA TYR A 252 20.85 -7.52 6.84
C TYR A 252 22.38 -7.51 6.86
N LYS A 253 23.02 -7.60 5.70
CA LYS A 253 24.46 -7.38 5.55
C LYS A 253 24.85 -5.96 5.96
N LEU A 254 24.07 -4.97 5.50
CA LEU A 254 24.29 -3.57 5.86
C LEU A 254 23.96 -3.30 7.33
N MET A 255 23.06 -4.05 7.97
CA MET A 255 22.74 -3.84 9.38
C MET A 255 23.72 -4.53 10.33
N SER A 256 24.26 -5.69 9.92
CA SER A 256 25.21 -6.48 10.71
C SER A 256 26.65 -5.98 10.63
N THR A 257 27.00 -5.21 9.60
CA THR A 257 28.33 -4.62 9.47
C THR A 257 28.55 -3.55 10.54
N HIS A 258 29.80 -3.23 10.87
CA HIS A 258 30.12 -2.17 11.82
C HIS A 258 30.07 -0.80 11.12
N SER A 259 29.55 0.23 11.81
CA SER A 259 29.29 1.57 11.25
C SER A 259 30.52 2.30 10.68
N SER A 260 31.71 1.91 11.13
CA SER A 260 32.98 2.47 10.66
C SER A 260 33.37 2.08 9.23
N LYS A 261 32.69 1.09 8.63
CA LYS A 261 32.99 0.61 7.28
C LYS A 261 32.04 1.15 6.21
N TYR A 262 31.06 1.98 6.58
CA TYR A 262 30.06 2.47 5.63
C TYR A 262 30.57 3.64 4.80
N SER A 263 30.26 3.57 3.50
CA SER A 263 30.20 4.74 2.63
C SER A 263 29.11 5.71 3.08
N GLU A 264 29.17 6.98 2.66
CA GLU A 264 28.14 7.99 2.99
C GLU A 264 26.74 7.56 2.52
N GLU A 265 26.65 6.92 1.35
CA GLU A 265 25.37 6.40 0.81
C GLU A 265 24.83 5.23 1.64
N GLU A 266 25.72 4.34 2.07
CA GLU A 266 25.39 3.19 2.92
C GLU A 266 24.95 3.64 4.32
N LEU A 267 25.57 4.70 4.85
CA LEU A 267 25.19 5.29 6.12
C LEU A 267 23.77 5.88 6.06
N LYS A 268 23.42 6.58 4.96
CA LYS A 268 22.06 7.09 4.73
C LYS A 268 21.03 5.95 4.67
N LYS A 269 21.35 4.85 3.96
CA LYS A 269 20.50 3.65 3.91
C LYS A 269 20.36 2.99 5.27
N TYR A 270 21.45 2.85 6.03
CA TYR A 270 21.44 2.31 7.38
C TYR A 270 20.56 3.13 8.31
N GLN A 271 20.70 4.46 8.30
CA GLN A 271 19.86 5.36 9.10
C GLN A 271 18.39 5.25 8.71
N LEU A 272 18.08 5.14 7.41
CA LEU A 272 16.73 4.92 6.93
C LEU A 272 16.16 3.58 7.39
N TYR A 273 16.93 2.49 7.33
CA TYR A 273 16.48 1.19 7.83
C TYR A 273 16.23 1.22 9.33
N LYS A 274 17.09 1.89 10.08
CA LYS A 274 16.95 2.03 11.53
C LYS A 274 15.77 2.91 11.94
N SER A 275 15.40 3.90 11.14
CA SER A 275 14.22 4.74 11.40
C SER A 275 12.90 4.07 11.01
N GLN A 276 12.96 3.01 10.20
CA GLN A 276 11.81 2.18 9.84
C GLN A 276 11.51 1.09 10.89
N GLU A 277 12.43 0.80 11.81
CA GLU A 277 12.19 -0.14 12.91
C GLU A 277 11.25 0.49 13.94
N SER A 278 10.11 -0.16 14.16
CA SER A 278 9.14 0.13 15.22
C SER A 278 9.35 -0.83 16.41
N ALA A 279 8.78 -0.50 17.58
CA ALA A 279 8.87 -1.36 18.76
C ALA A 279 8.32 -2.78 18.52
N ASP A 280 7.31 -2.91 17.66
CA ASP A 280 6.67 -4.18 17.31
C ASP A 280 7.51 -5.01 16.33
N THR A 281 8.53 -4.41 15.69
CA THR A 281 9.36 -5.05 14.66
C THR A 281 10.80 -5.31 15.13
N VAL A 282 11.09 -5.02 16.40
CA VAL A 282 12.40 -5.30 16.98
C VAL A 282 12.60 -6.81 17.08
N GLY A 283 13.42 -7.36 16.19
CA GLY A 283 13.70 -8.80 16.12
C GLY A 283 12.79 -9.58 15.17
N GLU A 284 11.77 -8.95 14.59
CA GLU A 284 10.91 -9.54 13.55
C GLU A 284 11.23 -8.98 12.16
N LEU A 285 11.08 -9.83 11.15
CA LEU A 285 11.45 -9.57 9.75
C LEU A 285 10.40 -8.71 9.05
N GLU A 286 10.28 -7.43 9.39
CA GLU A 286 9.40 -6.54 8.63
C GLU A 286 10.15 -5.77 7.54
N TYR A 287 9.62 -5.88 6.32
CA TYR A 287 10.04 -5.07 5.17
C TYR A 287 8.92 -4.10 4.83
N GLN A 288 9.10 -2.85 5.23
CA GLN A 288 8.35 -1.77 4.63
C GLN A 288 8.99 -1.45 3.28
N LEU A 289 8.61 -2.20 2.24
CA LEU A 289 8.90 -1.83 0.85
C LEU A 289 8.16 -0.53 0.55
N HIS A 290 8.79 0.60 0.87
CA HIS A 290 8.45 1.87 0.25
C HIS A 290 8.89 1.73 -1.20
N VAL A 291 8.03 1.15 -2.04
CA VAL A 291 8.22 1.13 -3.48
C VAL A 291 8.12 2.59 -3.90
N GLN A 292 9.25 3.28 -3.89
CA GLN A 292 9.43 4.45 -4.72
C GLN A 292 9.41 3.93 -6.15
N MET A 293 8.20 3.73 -6.66
CA MET A 293 7.93 3.69 -8.09
C MET A 293 8.33 5.07 -8.60
N ASN A 294 9.62 5.25 -8.86
CA ASN A 294 10.10 6.27 -9.76
C ASN A 294 9.59 5.83 -11.13
N CYS A 295 8.34 6.19 -11.43
CA CYS A 295 7.79 6.15 -12.77
C CYS A 295 8.60 7.17 -13.59
N THR A 296 9.68 6.69 -14.22
CA THR A 296 10.29 7.33 -15.39
C THR A 296 9.60 6.86 -16.64
#